data_AF-A0A920M8U9-F1
#
_entry.id   AF-A0A920M8U9-F1
#
_cell.length_a   1.000
_cell.length_b   1.000
_cell.length_c   1.000
_cell.angle_alpha   90.00
_cell.angle_beta   90.00
_cell.angle_gamma   90.00
#
_symmetry.space_group_name_H-M   'P 1'
#
loop_
_entity.id
_entity.type
_entity.pdbx_description
1 polymer ?
#
loop_
_entity_poly.entity_id
_entity_poly.type
_entity_poly.pdbx_seq_one_letter_code
_entity_poly.pdbx_strand_id
1 'polypeptide(L)'
;MNSLNSKSHITIEYILINDVNDSIEDASNLVNLLSDLKCKINLIPFNPFPESDYERSTDEKVKAFKDYLIEHNFIATVRVTRGDEIDGACGQLVGKLINPIGSKKLKNKQIAAQNLH
;
A
#
# COMPACT_ATOMS: atom_id res chain seq x y z
N MET A 1 21.31 28.73 -24.29
CA MET A 1 21.34 27.29 -23.95
C MET A 1 19.95 26.93 -23.45
N ASN A 2 19.28 25.97 -24.09
CA ASN A 2 17.83 25.76 -23.98
C ASN A 2 17.36 25.29 -22.60
N SER A 3 16.17 25.80 -22.25
CA SER A 3 15.26 25.41 -21.16
C SER A 3 14.99 23.90 -21.08
N LEU A 4 15.06 23.35 -19.86
CA LEU A 4 14.16 22.31 -19.37
C LEU A 4 13.84 22.59 -17.89
N ASN A 5 12.95 23.56 -17.71
CA ASN A 5 12.33 23.86 -16.42
C ASN A 5 11.24 22.80 -16.14
N SER A 6 11.66 21.62 -15.68
CA SER A 6 10.80 20.74 -14.88
C SER A 6 11.60 20.32 -13.67
N LYS A 7 11.23 20.83 -12.49
CA LYS A 7 11.71 20.29 -11.21
C LYS A 7 11.15 18.87 -11.08
N SER A 8 11.72 17.91 -11.79
CA SER A 8 11.38 16.50 -11.66
C SER A 8 11.82 16.08 -10.27
N HIS A 9 10.84 15.91 -9.37
CA HIS A 9 11.12 15.36 -8.05
C HIS A 9 11.45 13.89 -8.24
N ILE A 10 12.59 13.46 -7.72
CA ILE A 10 13.00 12.05 -7.74
C ILE A 10 12.00 11.29 -6.87
N THR A 11 11.51 10.15 -7.37
CA THR A 11 10.68 9.24 -6.58
C THR A 11 11.46 7.96 -6.34
N ILE A 12 11.56 7.56 -5.09
CA ILE A 12 12.19 6.30 -4.66
C ILE A 12 11.06 5.30 -4.41
N GLU A 13 11.11 4.16 -5.09
CA GLU A 13 10.25 3.03 -4.78
C GLU A 13 10.99 2.11 -3.80
N TYR A 14 10.34 1.81 -2.68
CA TYR A 14 10.90 0.95 -1.63
C TYR A 14 9.92 -0.20 -1.39
N ILE A 15 10.34 -1.40 -1.72
CA ILE A 15 9.53 -2.61 -1.54
C ILE A 15 9.68 -3.06 -0.08
N LEU A 16 8.57 -3.18 0.64
CA LEU A 16 8.54 -3.66 2.03
C LEU A 16 8.26 -5.16 2.06
N ILE A 17 9.20 -5.90 2.62
CA ILE A 17 9.17 -7.35 2.80
C ILE A 17 9.20 -7.66 4.29
N ASN A 18 8.27 -8.51 4.73
CA ASN A 18 8.12 -8.83 6.15
C ASN A 18 9.42 -9.39 6.75
N ASP A 19 9.88 -8.79 7.85
CA ASP A 19 11.05 -9.21 8.64
C ASP A 19 12.38 -9.21 7.85
N VAL A 20 12.42 -8.58 6.67
CA VAL A 20 13.64 -8.43 5.85
C VAL A 20 14.11 -6.98 5.83
N ASN A 21 13.20 -6.03 5.59
CA ASN A 21 13.55 -4.62 5.45
C ASN A 21 12.41 -3.67 5.88
N ASP A 22 11.51 -4.14 6.73
CA ASP A 22 10.30 -3.42 7.15
C ASP A 22 10.32 -2.99 8.62
N SER A 23 11.50 -3.00 9.25
CA SER A 23 11.67 -2.53 10.62
C SER A 23 11.81 -1.00 10.70
N ILE A 24 11.62 -0.44 11.90
CA ILE A 24 11.89 0.99 12.15
C ILE A 24 13.38 1.32 12.03
N GLU A 25 14.27 0.35 12.30
CA GLU A 25 15.71 0.53 12.08
C GLU A 25 16.02 0.72 10.59
N ASP A 26 15.38 -0.05 9.71
CA ASP A 26 15.49 0.12 8.25
C ASP A 26 14.98 1.49 7.79
N ALA A 27 13.87 1.96 8.37
CA ALA A 27 13.35 3.29 8.09
C ALA A 27 14.34 4.40 8.51
N SER A 28 15.00 4.24 9.67
CA SER A 28 16.05 5.14 10.13
C SER A 28 17.25 5.16 9.19
N ASN A 29 17.71 3.98 8.76
CA ASN A 29 18.78 3.84 7.79
C ASN A 29 18.43 4.49 6.45
N LEU A 30 17.18 4.36 6.00
CA LEU A 30 16.70 4.99 4.77
C LEU A 30 16.67 6.52 4.87
N VAL A 31 16.21 7.07 6.00
CA VAL A 31 16.25 8.52 6.28
C VAL A 31 17.68 9.05 6.20
N ASN A 32 18.62 8.36 6.83
CA ASN A 32 20.03 8.74 6.83
C ASN A 32 20.64 8.67 5.42
N LEU A 33 20.29 7.65 4.63
CA LEU A 33 20.77 7.48 3.27
C LEU A 33 20.25 8.57 2.33
N LEU A 34 19.02 9.04 2.54
CA LEU A 34 18.33 9.96 1.64
C LEU A 34 18.34 11.42 2.12
N SER A 35 19.04 11.75 3.21
CA SER A 35 18.97 13.05 3.87
C SER A 35 19.27 14.24 2.94
N ASP A 36 20.15 14.04 1.96
CA ASP A 36 20.58 15.08 1.02
C ASP A 36 19.75 15.11 -0.27
N LEU A 37 18.79 14.20 -0.43
CA LEU A 37 17.98 14.03 -1.62
C LEU A 37 16.55 14.52 -1.40
N LYS A 38 16.18 15.57 -2.15
CA LYS A 38 14.78 16.00 -2.27
C LYS A 38 14.00 14.99 -3.10
N CYS A 39 13.37 14.03 -2.43
CA CYS A 39 12.63 12.95 -3.07
C CYS A 39 11.29 12.68 -2.41
N LYS A 40 10.42 12.01 -3.16
CA LYS A 40 9.23 11.34 -2.65
C LYS A 40 9.54 9.86 -2.48
N ILE A 41 9.04 9.24 -1.42
CA ILE A 41 9.16 7.80 -1.19
C ILE A 41 7.79 7.14 -1.44
N ASN A 42 7.77 6.11 -2.27
CA ASN A 42 6.62 5.24 -2.48
C ASN A 42 6.93 3.88 -1.87
N LEU A 43 6.30 3.57 -0.74
CA LEU A 43 6.33 2.27 -0.10
C LEU A 43 5.41 1.32 -0.87
N ILE A 44 5.92 0.15 -1.23
CA ILE A 44 5.19 -0.88 -1.96
C ILE A 44 5.25 -2.17 -1.11
N PRO A 45 4.17 -2.52 -0.39
CA PRO A 45 4.12 -3.80 0.29
C PRO A 45 4.32 -4.93 -0.73
N PHE A 46 5.21 -5.86 -0.41
CA PHE A 46 5.49 -7.00 -1.28
C PHE A 46 4.21 -7.81 -1.54
N ASN A 47 4.01 -8.24 -2.79
CA ASN A 47 2.90 -9.11 -3.17
C ASN A 47 3.44 -10.54 -3.38
N PRO A 48 3.12 -11.50 -2.49
CA PRO A 48 3.61 -12.87 -2.60
C PRO A 48 3.18 -13.55 -3.90
N PHE A 49 4.02 -14.45 -4.39
CA PHE A 49 3.74 -15.34 -5.50
C PHE A 49 4.16 -16.77 -5.13
N PRO A 50 3.64 -17.83 -5.79
CA PRO A 50 3.80 -19.22 -5.33
C PRO A 50 5.24 -19.72 -5.13
N GLU A 51 6.24 -19.07 -5.72
CA GLU A 51 7.66 -19.44 -5.63
C GLU A 51 8.47 -18.44 -4.79
N SER A 52 7.81 -17.54 -4.07
CA SER A 52 8.44 -16.56 -3.20
C SER A 52 8.57 -17.10 -1.77
N ASP A 53 9.78 -17.06 -1.23
CA ASP A 53 10.04 -17.28 0.20
C ASP A 53 9.76 -16.03 1.06
N TYR A 54 9.39 -14.91 0.42
CA TYR A 54 9.11 -13.64 1.07
C TYR A 54 7.63 -13.43 1.34
N GLU A 55 7.34 -12.71 2.44
CA GLU A 55 6.00 -12.38 2.88
C GLU A 55 5.72 -10.87 2.80
N ARG A 56 4.43 -10.53 2.68
CA ARG A 56 3.95 -9.14 2.73
C ARG A 56 4.08 -8.61 4.15
N SER A 57 4.69 -7.44 4.32
CA SER A 57 4.69 -6.71 5.60
C SER A 57 3.27 -6.47 6.12
N THR A 58 3.08 -6.55 7.44
CA THR A 58 1.77 -6.24 8.04
C THR A 58 1.39 -4.77 7.84
N ASP A 59 0.10 -4.48 7.81
CA ASP A 59 -0.38 -3.11 7.60
C ASP A 59 0.10 -2.16 8.73
N GLU A 60 0.25 -2.67 9.96
CA GLU A 60 0.81 -1.91 11.09
C GLU A 60 2.27 -1.55 10.86
N LYS A 61 3.10 -2.49 10.39
CA LYS A 61 4.52 -2.24 10.08
C LYS A 61 4.66 -1.24 8.94
N VAL A 62 3.88 -1.41 7.86
CA VAL A 62 3.85 -0.47 6.73
C VAL A 62 3.45 0.93 7.19
N LYS A 63 2.43 1.03 8.06
CA LYS A 63 2.00 2.31 8.64
C LYS A 63 3.10 2.92 9.51
N ALA A 64 3.71 2.15 10.40
CA ALA A 64 4.76 2.63 11.29
C ALA A 64 5.99 3.12 10.51
N PHE A 65 6.41 2.37 9.47
CA PHE A 65 7.48 2.78 8.57
C PHE A 65 7.16 4.09 7.85
N LYS A 66 5.95 4.20 7.29
CA LYS A 66 5.47 5.42 6.63
C LYS A 66 5.47 6.62 7.57
N ASP A 67 4.91 6.46 8.76
CA ASP A 67 4.80 7.52 9.76
C ASP A 67 6.19 8.00 10.19
N TYR A 68 7.13 7.07 10.40
CA TYR A 68 8.53 7.40 10.69
C TYR A 68 9.18 8.26 9.59
N LEU A 69 8.98 7.91 8.31
CA LEU A 69 9.51 8.72 7.20
C LEU A 69 8.92 10.15 7.18
N ILE A 70 7.62 10.29 7.48
CA ILE A 70 6.92 11.58 7.53
C ILE A 70 7.44 12.43 8.69
N GLU A 71 7.64 11.84 9.87
CA GLU A 71 8.22 12.50 11.04
C GLU A 71 9.63 13.05 10.74
N HIS A 72 10.35 12.44 9.81
CA HIS A 72 11.68 12.85 9.36
C HIS A 72 11.64 13.70 8.07
N ASN A 73 10.52 14.37 7.80
CA ASN A 73 10.31 15.33 6.70
C ASN A 73 10.35 14.76 5.27
N PHE A 74 10.18 13.44 5.09
CA PHE A 74 9.97 12.87 3.76
C PHE A 74 8.48 12.85 3.37
N ILE A 75 8.21 12.98 2.08
CA ILE A 75 6.88 12.71 1.53
C ILE A 75 6.79 11.21 1.25
N ALA A 76 6.05 10.46 2.07
CA ALA A 76 5.86 9.02 1.91
C ALA A 76 4.41 8.66 1.54
N THR A 77 4.23 7.81 0.52
CA THR A 77 2.92 7.21 0.19
C THR A 77 3.03 5.70 0.11
N VAL A 78 1.94 4.99 0.41
CA VAL A 78 1.86 3.54 0.26
C VAL A 78 1.07 3.23 -1.01
N ARG A 79 1.62 2.36 -1.87
CA ARG A 79 0.94 1.88 -3.07
C ARG A 79 0.33 0.52 -2.75
N VAL A 80 -0.98 0.47 -2.64
CA VAL A 80 -1.74 -0.78 -2.46
C VAL A 80 -2.47 -1.13 -3.75
N THR A 81 -2.47 -2.41 -4.10
CA THR A 81 -3.28 -2.95 -5.20
C THR A 81 -4.73 -3.09 -4.73
N ARG A 82 -5.69 -2.73 -5.60
CA ARG A 82 -7.15 -2.71 -5.30
C ARG A 82 -7.73 -4.02 -4.72
N GLY A 83 -7.04 -5.15 -4.84
CA GLY A 83 -7.46 -6.44 -4.31
C GLY A 83 -7.13 -6.65 -2.82
N ASP A 84 -6.07 -6.00 -2.32
CA ASP A 84 -5.53 -6.25 -0.98
C ASP A 84 -6.13 -5.30 0.08
N GLU A 85 -6.77 -4.22 -0.34
CA GLU A 85 -7.45 -3.27 0.56
C GLU A 85 -8.72 -3.84 1.21
N ILE A 86 -9.27 -4.94 0.68
CA ILE A 86 -10.52 -5.53 1.18
C ILE A 86 -10.27 -6.22 2.54
N ASP A 87 -9.06 -6.75 2.76
CA ASP A 87 -8.71 -7.53 3.95
C ASP A 87 -8.11 -6.66 5.09
N GLY A 88 -7.68 -5.41 4.81
CA GLY A 88 -6.99 -4.53 5.75
C GLY A 88 -7.77 -3.30 6.24
N ALA A 89 -9.07 -3.17 5.94
CA ALA A 89 -9.87 -1.99 6.29
C ALA A 89 -10.27 -1.96 7.79
N CYS A 90 -9.32 -1.73 8.70
CA CYS A 90 -9.61 -1.23 10.04
C CYS A 90 -9.40 0.29 10.10
N GLY A 91 -10.46 1.02 9.75
CA GLY A 91 -10.48 2.48 9.75
C GLY A 91 -11.90 3.01 9.69
N GLN A 92 -12.72 2.68 10.69
CA GLN A 92 -14.05 3.25 10.91
C GLN A 92 -13.94 4.75 11.22
N LEU A 93 -13.72 5.58 10.21
CA LEU A 93 -14.14 6.98 10.21
C LEU A 93 -14.75 7.29 8.85
N VAL A 94 -15.90 6.65 8.61
CA VAL A 94 -16.85 7.07 7.57
C VAL A 94 -17.43 8.41 8.00
N GLY A 95 -16.72 9.49 7.66
CA GLY A 95 -17.33 10.80 7.47
C GLY A 95 -18.35 10.65 6.35
N LYS A 96 -19.61 10.51 6.76
CA LYS A 96 -20.84 10.38 5.96
C LYS A 96 -20.75 11.12 4.62
N LEU A 97 -20.42 10.40 3.55
CA LEU A 97 -20.63 10.85 2.17
C LEU A 97 -21.36 9.75 1.39
N ILE A 98 -22.69 9.84 1.50
CA ILE A 98 -23.72 9.56 0.51
C ILE A 98 -23.31 8.96 -0.86
N ASN A 99 -23.92 7.78 -1.10
CA ASN A 99 -24.39 7.15 -2.35
C ASN A 99 -23.49 6.09 -3.04
N PRO A 100 -23.88 4.80 -2.98
CA PRO A 100 -23.26 3.72 -3.76
C PRO A 100 -23.91 3.62 -5.15
N ILE A 101 -23.09 3.57 -6.20
CA ILE A 101 -23.53 3.18 -7.55
C ILE A 101 -22.57 2.10 -8.06
N GLY A 102 -23.06 0.86 -8.18
CA GLY A 102 -22.24 -0.19 -8.78
C GLY A 102 -22.73 -1.64 -8.72
N SER A 103 -23.95 -1.94 -8.30
CA SER A 103 -24.47 -3.31 -8.43
C SER A 103 -24.74 -3.66 -9.89
N LYS A 104 -23.88 -4.45 -10.53
CA LYS A 104 -24.28 -5.24 -11.72
C LYS A 104 -23.45 -6.51 -11.93
N LYS A 105 -24.22 -7.61 -11.92
CA LYS A 105 -24.01 -8.94 -12.50
C LYS A 105 -23.12 -9.92 -11.74
N LEU A 106 -23.77 -10.97 -11.23
CA LEU A 106 -23.59 -12.34 -11.73
C LEU A 106 -24.93 -13.08 -11.64
N LYS A 107 -25.41 -13.58 -12.79
CA LYS A 107 -26.51 -14.54 -12.92
C LYS A 107 -25.89 -15.91 -13.26
N ASN A 108 -26.59 -16.97 -12.85
CA ASN A 108 -26.39 -18.41 -13.08
C ASN A 108 -25.58 -19.08 -11.95
N LYS A 109 -25.93 -20.27 -11.41
CA LYS A 109 -26.69 -21.40 -11.95
C LYS A 109 -27.20 -22.29 -10.79
N GLN A 110 -28.49 -22.61 -10.82
CA GLN A 110 -29.16 -23.87 -10.45
C GLN A 110 -28.37 -24.95 -9.66
N ILE A 111 -28.92 -25.42 -8.53
CA ILE A 111 -29.02 -26.84 -8.14
C ILE A 111 -30.28 -27.02 -7.27
N ALA A 112 -31.05 -28.05 -7.59
CA ALA A 112 -32.30 -28.49 -6.98
C ALA A 112 -32.13 -29.08 -5.57
N ALA A 113 -33.18 -29.01 -4.74
CA ALA A 113 -33.84 -30.17 -4.16
C ALA A 113 -35.00 -29.75 -3.22
N GLN A 114 -35.92 -30.70 -3.01
CA GLN A 114 -36.95 -30.78 -1.97
C GLN A 114 -38.34 -30.22 -2.29
N ASN A 115 -39.09 -31.05 -3.05
CA ASN A 115 -40.48 -31.33 -2.69
C ASN A 115 -40.51 -32.18 -1.41
N LEU A 116 -41.37 -31.88 -0.44
CA LEU A 116 -42.26 -32.87 0.19
C LEU A 116 -43.34 -32.19 1.06
N HIS A 117 -44.59 -32.48 0.72
CA HIS A 117 -45.87 -32.23 1.41
C HIS A 117 -46.37 -30.79 1.58
#